data_AF-A0A8T1PN96-F1
#
_entry.id   AF-A0A8T1PN96-F1
#
_cell.length_a   1.000
_cell.length_b   1.000
_cell.length_c   1.000
_cell.angle_alpha   90.00
_cell.angle_beta   90.00
_cell.angle_gamma   90.00
#
_symmetry.space_group_name_H-M   'P 1'
#
loop_
_entity.id
_entity.type
_entity.pdbx_description
1 polymer ?
#
loop_
_entity_poly.entity_id
_entity_poly.type
_entity_poly.pdbx_seq_one_letter_code
_entity_poly.pdbx_strand_id
1 'polypeptide(L)'
;MKVSMAEFGEPNKVKMQIDVVREKLWEATPDSVKEIPWKKAEKILLERLLLLGQNAFKWALVIFFIFSSLSDVIFSISRNQELIIPCGLFVGCLMTDFLKEITNELFRNSEEKGLNWQLVGIGCFFVLFKFLCGSLVLPARLFLFHLVNGGLMQLLWLWRSLPEER
;
A
#
# COMPACT_ATOMS: atom_id res chain seq x y z
N MET A 1 -43.80 20.70 -6.07
CA MET A 1 -42.96 21.41 -5.09
C MET A 1 -41.51 21.02 -5.37
N LYS A 2 -40.76 21.90 -6.04
CA LYS A 2 -39.40 21.64 -6.52
C LYS A 2 -38.43 22.00 -5.39
N VAL A 3 -37.86 21.00 -4.72
CA VAL A 3 -36.80 21.23 -3.72
C VAL A 3 -35.54 21.61 -4.47
N SER A 4 -35.13 22.88 -4.36
CA SER A 4 -33.88 23.36 -4.94
C SER A 4 -32.70 22.87 -4.12
N MET A 5 -31.74 22.16 -4.75
CA MET A 5 -30.47 21.73 -4.14
C MET A 5 -29.54 22.89 -3.71
N ALA A 6 -30.01 24.15 -3.81
CA ALA A 6 -29.26 25.35 -3.45
C ALA A 6 -29.10 25.54 -1.92
N GLU A 7 -29.84 24.78 -1.09
CA GLU A 7 -29.73 24.87 0.37
C GLU A 7 -28.57 24.04 0.97
N PHE A 8 -27.95 23.16 0.17
CA PHE A 8 -26.91 22.25 0.64
C PHE A 8 -25.46 22.76 0.44
N GLY A 9 -25.28 24.02 0.02
CA GLY A 9 -24.07 24.43 -0.70
C GLY A 9 -23.38 25.71 -0.27
N GLU A 10 -23.49 26.17 0.99
CA GLU A 10 -22.61 27.25 1.50
C GLU A 10 -21.55 26.69 2.44
N PRO A 11 -20.31 26.41 1.95
CA PRO A 11 -19.24 25.84 2.77
C PRO A 11 -18.90 26.69 4.01
N ASN A 12 -19.15 28.01 3.94
CA ASN A 12 -18.95 28.92 5.07
C ASN A 12 -19.95 28.69 6.22
N LYS A 13 -21.21 28.36 5.95
CA LYS A 13 -22.20 28.08 7.01
C LYS A 13 -21.90 26.76 7.71
N VAL A 14 -21.52 25.74 6.95
CA VAL A 14 -21.15 24.42 7.51
C VAL A 14 -19.90 24.53 8.38
N LYS A 15 -18.88 25.27 7.93
CA LYS A 15 -17.66 25.52 8.72
C LYS A 15 -17.96 26.24 10.02
N MET A 16 -18.77 27.30 9.97
CA MET A 16 -19.20 28.04 11.17
C MET A 16 -19.98 27.16 12.15
N GLN A 17 -20.86 26.28 11.68
CA GLN A 17 -21.58 25.34 12.54
C GLN A 17 -20.66 24.31 13.19
N ILE A 18 -19.68 23.79 12.45
CA ILE A 18 -18.65 22.86 12.99
C ILE A 18 -17.83 23.56 14.07
N ASP A 19 -17.42 24.80 13.84
CA ASP A 19 -16.64 25.57 14.81
C ASP A 19 -17.45 25.82 16.10
N VAL A 20 -18.72 26.19 15.99
CA VAL A 20 -19.61 26.37 17.16
C VAL A 20 -19.81 25.07 17.96
N VAL A 21 -19.99 23.94 17.26
CA VAL A 21 -20.14 22.63 17.92
C VAL A 21 -18.83 22.20 18.59
N ARG A 22 -17.68 22.48 17.97
CA ARG A 22 -16.36 22.20 18.52
C ARG A 22 -16.11 22.96 19.82
N GLU A 23 -16.41 24.26 19.84
CA GLU A 23 -16.23 25.08 21.05
C GLU A 23 -17.13 24.58 22.19
N LYS A 24 -18.41 24.29 21.92
CA LYS A 24 -19.33 23.73 22.94
C LYS A 24 -18.89 22.36 23.45
N LEU A 25 -18.38 21.50 22.59
CA LEU A 25 -17.82 20.21 22.98
C LEU A 25 -16.57 20.38 23.84
N TRP A 26 -15.72 21.36 23.52
CA TRP A 26 -14.52 21.65 24.29
C TRP A 26 -14.86 22.20 25.68
N GLU A 27 -15.86 23.07 25.79
CA GLU A 27 -16.37 23.57 27.08
C GLU A 27 -16.93 22.45 27.96
N ALA A 28 -17.73 21.54 27.37
CA ALA A 28 -18.34 20.41 28.06
C ALA A 28 -17.36 19.26 28.39
N THR A 29 -16.12 19.32 27.89
CA THR A 29 -15.10 18.29 28.12
C THR A 29 -14.50 18.43 29.54
N PRO A 30 -14.37 17.35 30.32
CA PRO A 30 -13.76 17.39 31.65
C PRO A 30 -12.30 17.86 31.62
N ASP A 31 -11.85 18.52 32.68
CA ASP A 31 -10.50 19.10 32.73
C ASP A 31 -9.39 18.04 32.57
N SER A 32 -9.60 16.83 33.07
CA SER A 32 -8.67 15.69 32.89
C SER A 32 -8.43 15.31 31.42
N VAL A 33 -9.36 15.63 30.52
CA VAL A 33 -9.26 15.35 29.08
C VAL A 33 -8.61 16.53 28.33
N LYS A 34 -8.74 17.75 28.85
CA LYS A 34 -8.07 18.96 28.32
C LYS A 34 -6.57 18.95 28.62
N GLU A 35 -6.15 18.34 29.72
CA GLU A 35 -4.75 18.19 30.13
C GLU A 35 -3.96 17.18 29.26
N ILE A 36 -4.65 16.33 28.49
CA ILE A 36 -4.01 15.37 27.60
C ILE A 36 -3.25 16.14 26.50
N PRO A 37 -1.96 15.83 26.25
CA PRO A 37 -1.21 16.43 25.16
C PRO A 37 -1.64 15.82 23.81
N TRP A 38 -2.82 16.19 23.32
CA TRP A 38 -3.48 15.63 22.13
C TRP A 38 -2.58 15.56 20.90
N LYS A 39 -1.78 16.60 20.64
CA LYS A 39 -0.82 16.61 19.52
C LYS A 39 0.26 15.53 19.63
N LYS A 40 0.68 15.18 20.85
CA LYS A 40 1.67 14.12 21.10
C LYS A 40 1.00 12.75 21.01
N ALA A 41 -0.18 12.61 21.61
CA ALA A 41 -0.97 11.38 21.54
C ALA A 41 -1.32 11.00 20.09
N GLU A 42 -1.77 11.97 19.30
CA GLU A 42 -2.07 11.81 17.87
C GLU A 42 -0.85 11.28 17.09
N LYS A 43 0.33 11.90 17.25
CA LYS A 43 1.55 11.45 16.57
C LYS A 43 1.90 10.00 16.92
N ILE A 44 1.87 9.66 18.20
CA ILE A 44 2.18 8.29 18.67
C ILE A 44 1.17 7.28 18.12
N LEU A 45 -0.12 7.63 18.09
CA LEU A 45 -1.18 6.78 17.56
C LEU A 45 -1.01 6.57 16.05
N LEU A 46 -0.73 7.63 15.29
CA LEU A 46 -0.49 7.56 13.85
C LEU A 46 0.73 6.68 13.54
N GLU A 47 1.84 6.87 14.25
CA GLU A 47 3.05 6.07 14.08
C GLU A 47 2.79 4.57 14.35
N ARG A 48 2.10 4.24 15.46
CA ARG A 48 1.70 2.86 15.75
C ARG A 48 0.78 2.27 14.69
N LEU A 49 -0.21 3.05 14.22
CA LEU A 49 -1.16 2.59 13.22
C LEU A 49 -0.46 2.33 11.88
N LEU A 50 0.48 3.18 11.49
CA LEU A 50 1.29 3.02 10.28
C LEU A 50 2.16 1.76 10.35
N LEU A 51 2.84 1.53 11.47
CA LEU A 51 3.64 0.31 11.68
C LEU A 51 2.77 -0.95 11.63
N LEU A 52 1.62 -0.94 12.30
CA LEU A 52 0.67 -2.06 12.26
C LEU A 52 0.13 -2.29 10.86
N GLY A 53 -0.24 -1.22 10.16
CA GLY A 53 -0.72 -1.25 8.78
C GLY A 53 0.31 -1.81 7.81
N GLN A 54 1.58 -1.43 7.95
CA GLN A 54 2.66 -1.99 7.14
C GLN A 54 2.87 -3.48 7.39
N ASN A 55 2.86 -3.90 8.66
CA ASN A 55 2.97 -5.31 8.99
C ASN A 55 1.79 -6.12 8.44
N ALA A 56 0.56 -5.62 8.61
CA ALA A 56 -0.63 -6.24 8.03
C ALA A 56 -0.53 -6.34 6.51
N PHE A 57 -0.10 -5.27 5.84
CA PHE A 57 0.11 -5.23 4.40
C PHE A 57 1.18 -6.23 3.94
N LYS A 58 2.32 -6.31 4.64
CA LYS A 58 3.39 -7.28 4.37
C LYS A 58 2.86 -8.72 4.44
N TRP A 59 2.11 -9.06 5.49
CA TRP A 59 1.54 -10.39 5.64
C TRP A 59 0.46 -10.68 4.59
N ALA A 60 -0.38 -9.71 4.26
CA ALA A 60 -1.34 -9.82 3.18
C ALA A 60 -0.65 -10.07 1.83
N LEU A 61 0.45 -9.36 1.55
CA LEU A 61 1.27 -9.58 0.35
C LEU A 61 1.88 -10.99 0.31
N VAL A 62 2.42 -11.48 1.42
CA VAL A 62 2.98 -12.85 1.50
C VAL A 62 1.90 -13.88 1.18
N ILE A 63 0.74 -13.77 1.82
CA ILE A 63 -0.40 -14.67 1.61
C ILE A 63 -0.82 -14.62 0.13
N PHE A 64 -1.06 -13.43 -0.40
CA PHE A 64 -1.44 -13.22 -1.79
C PHE A 64 -0.43 -13.83 -2.77
N PHE A 65 0.87 -13.59 -2.53
CA PHE A 65 1.96 -14.12 -3.34
C PHE A 65 1.97 -15.65 -3.35
N ILE A 66 1.88 -16.30 -2.19
CA ILE A 66 1.90 -17.77 -2.10
C ILE A 66 0.73 -18.38 -2.89
N PHE A 67 -0.50 -17.93 -2.61
CA PHE A 67 -1.68 -18.50 -3.23
C PHE A 67 -1.71 -18.23 -4.74
N SER A 68 -1.40 -17.00 -5.16
CA SER A 68 -1.42 -16.66 -6.58
C SER A 68 -0.28 -17.30 -7.36
N SER A 69 0.94 -17.30 -6.82
CA SER A 69 2.09 -17.88 -7.51
C SER A 69 1.94 -19.39 -7.67
N LEU A 70 1.38 -20.08 -6.67
CA LEU A 70 1.11 -21.51 -6.77
C LEU A 70 0.10 -21.80 -7.89
N SER A 71 -0.98 -21.02 -7.97
CA SER A 71 -1.97 -21.15 -9.05
C SER A 71 -1.35 -20.92 -10.43
N ASP A 72 -0.53 -19.88 -10.59
CA ASP A 72 0.12 -19.56 -11.87
C ASP A 72 1.11 -20.64 -12.32
N VAL A 73 1.87 -21.21 -11.38
CA VAL A 73 2.83 -22.30 -11.65
C VAL A 73 2.09 -23.55 -12.09
N ILE A 74 1.07 -23.99 -11.33
CA ILE A 74 0.25 -25.16 -11.68
C ILE A 74 -0.37 -24.99 -13.07
N PHE A 75 -0.93 -23.82 -13.34
CA PHE A 75 -1.56 -23.53 -14.64
C PHE A 75 -0.54 -23.54 -15.80
N SER A 76 0.69 -23.07 -15.56
CA SER A 76 1.73 -23.06 -16.59
C SER A 76 2.26 -24.46 -16.89
N ILE A 77 2.44 -25.30 -15.86
CA ILE A 77 2.81 -26.72 -16.00
C ILE A 77 1.72 -27.46 -16.78
N SER A 78 0.44 -27.27 -16.43
CA SER A 78 -0.69 -27.89 -17.13
C SER A 78 -0.76 -27.54 -18.62
N ARG A 79 -0.09 -26.48 -19.06
CA ARG A 79 -0.06 -26.03 -20.46
C ARG A 79 1.28 -26.31 -21.16
N ASN A 80 2.19 -27.07 -20.53
CA ASN A 80 3.54 -27.33 -21.03
C ASN A 80 4.34 -26.04 -21.30
N GLN A 81 4.12 -25.00 -20.49
CA GLN A 81 4.78 -23.69 -20.60
C GLN A 81 5.73 -23.43 -19.42
N GLU A 82 6.46 -24.47 -19.03
CA GLU A 82 7.34 -24.45 -17.84
C GLU A 82 8.47 -23.42 -17.97
N LEU A 83 9.03 -23.23 -19.17
CA LEU A 83 10.11 -22.28 -19.42
C LEU A 83 9.70 -20.81 -19.22
N ILE A 84 8.40 -20.50 -19.28
CA ILE A 84 7.91 -19.14 -19.02
C ILE A 84 8.08 -18.78 -17.53
N ILE A 85 8.06 -19.78 -16.64
CA ILE A 85 8.18 -19.58 -15.18
C ILE A 85 9.54 -18.95 -14.84
N PRO A 86 10.70 -19.59 -15.09
CA PRO A 86 11.99 -19.02 -14.72
C PRO A 86 12.29 -17.72 -15.48
N CYS A 87 11.89 -17.61 -16.76
CA CYS A 87 12.08 -16.38 -17.52
C CYS A 87 11.28 -15.21 -16.93
N GLY A 88 10.00 -15.42 -16.62
CA GLY A 88 9.16 -14.40 -15.99
C GLY A 88 9.70 -14.00 -14.62
N LEU A 89 9.98 -14.98 -13.76
CA LEU A 89 10.53 -14.73 -12.42
C LEU A 89 11.82 -13.89 -12.47
N PHE A 90 12.75 -14.25 -13.35
CA PHE A 90 14.02 -13.54 -13.50
C PHE A 90 13.82 -12.07 -13.91
N VAL A 91 13.01 -11.82 -14.94
CA VAL A 91 12.69 -10.44 -15.38
C VAL A 91 12.00 -9.66 -14.27
N GLY A 92 11.10 -10.32 -13.52
CA GLY A 92 10.44 -9.73 -12.36
C GLY A 92 11.43 -9.25 -11.29
N CYS A 93 12.40 -10.08 -10.92
CA CYS A 93 13.40 -9.72 -9.93
C CYS A 93 14.22 -8.50 -10.37
N LEU A 94 14.72 -8.51 -11.62
CA LEU A 94 15.47 -7.39 -12.18
C LEU A 94 14.64 -6.09 -12.20
N MET A 95 13.36 -6.19 -12.56
CA MET A 95 12.45 -5.05 -12.60
C MET A 95 12.26 -4.44 -11.22
N THR A 96 12.12 -5.25 -10.16
CA THR A 96 12.01 -4.74 -8.80
C THR A 96 13.26 -4.01 -8.33
N ASP A 97 14.45 -4.55 -8.61
CA ASP A 97 15.70 -3.88 -8.26
C ASP A 97 15.84 -2.55 -8.99
N PHE A 98 15.47 -2.50 -10.27
CA PHE A 98 15.46 -1.27 -11.06
C PHE A 98 14.45 -0.24 -10.53
N LEU A 99 13.22 -0.67 -10.20
CA LEU A 99 12.20 0.20 -9.60
C LEU A 99 12.65 0.73 -8.24
N LYS A 100 13.30 -0.10 -7.42
CA LYS A 100 13.88 0.33 -6.14
C LYS A 100 14.93 1.41 -6.35
N GLU A 101 15.85 1.23 -7.29
CA GLU A 101 16.90 2.22 -7.57
C GLU A 101 16.30 3.55 -8.07
N ILE A 102 15.37 3.50 -9.02
CA ILE A 102 14.67 4.69 -9.51
C ILE A 102 13.94 5.41 -8.37
N THR A 103 13.22 4.65 -7.54
CA THR A 103 12.45 5.23 -6.43
C THR A 103 13.41 5.83 -5.39
N ASN A 104 14.56 5.21 -5.15
CA ASN A 104 15.59 5.78 -4.28
C ASN A 104 16.14 7.10 -4.84
N GLU A 105 16.44 7.14 -6.13
CA GLU A 105 16.96 8.35 -6.76
C GLU A 105 15.95 9.50 -6.76
N LEU A 106 14.68 9.21 -7.07
CA LEU A 106 13.59 10.20 -7.11
C LEU A 106 13.20 10.72 -5.72
N PHE A 107 13.18 9.85 -4.71
CA PHE A 107 12.68 10.17 -3.36
C PHE A 107 13.81 10.35 -2.34
N ARG A 108 15.05 10.57 -2.78
CA ARG A 108 16.26 10.75 -1.95
C ARG A 108 16.13 11.78 -0.81
N ASN A 109 15.12 12.66 -0.85
CA ASN A 109 14.87 13.71 0.14
C ASN A 109 13.87 13.36 1.25
N SER A 110 13.18 12.22 1.20
CA SER A 110 12.28 11.80 2.29
C SER A 110 13.05 10.99 3.34
N GLU A 111 13.92 11.65 4.08
CA GLU A 111 14.72 11.06 5.17
C GLU A 111 13.85 10.79 6.43
N GLU A 112 12.65 10.26 6.27
CA GLU A 112 11.86 9.73 7.40
C GLU A 112 12.18 8.24 7.56
N LYS A 113 13.21 8.01 8.38
CA LYS A 113 13.92 6.73 8.60
C LYS A 113 13.09 5.52 9.06
N GLY A 114 11.81 5.67 9.40
CA GLY A 114 11.05 4.57 10.02
C GLY A 114 10.20 3.72 9.06
N LEU A 115 9.73 4.26 7.94
CA LEU A 115 8.77 3.57 7.06
C LEU A 115 9.33 3.33 5.66
N ASN A 116 9.38 2.06 5.24
CA ASN A 116 9.73 1.65 3.88
C ASN A 116 8.59 1.91 2.88
N TRP A 117 8.11 3.16 2.80
CA TRP A 117 7.03 3.59 1.90
C TRP A 117 7.32 3.26 0.43
N GLN A 118 8.58 3.27 0.04
CA GLN A 118 9.01 2.89 -1.30
C GLN A 118 8.66 1.43 -1.61
N LEU A 119 8.96 0.50 -0.68
CA LEU A 119 8.62 -0.91 -0.84
C LEU A 119 7.10 -1.15 -0.80
N VAL A 120 6.37 -0.41 0.05
CA VAL A 120 4.91 -0.42 0.04
C VAL A 120 4.39 0.00 -1.34
N GLY A 121 4.91 1.09 -1.90
CA GLY A 121 4.53 1.60 -3.22
C GLY A 121 4.80 0.61 -4.34
N ILE A 122 6.00 0.02 -4.37
CA ILE A 122 6.37 -1.01 -5.36
C ILE A 122 5.46 -2.24 -5.20
N GLY A 123 5.15 -2.66 -3.98
CA GLY A 123 4.22 -3.75 -3.71
C GLY A 123 2.81 -3.49 -4.23
N CYS A 124 2.27 -2.30 -3.94
CA CYS A 124 0.98 -1.86 -4.47
C CYS A 124 0.98 -1.86 -6.01
N PHE A 125 2.04 -1.35 -6.63
CA PHE A 125 2.21 -1.35 -8.08
C PHE A 125 2.10 -2.77 -8.66
N PHE A 126 2.83 -3.74 -8.10
CA PHE A 126 2.79 -5.13 -8.58
C PHE A 126 1.43 -5.78 -8.39
N VAL A 127 0.76 -5.57 -7.25
CA VAL A 127 -0.59 -6.12 -7.01
C VAL A 127 -1.60 -5.56 -8.01
N LEU A 128 -1.60 -4.24 -8.21
CA LEU A 128 -2.47 -3.58 -9.19
C LEU A 128 -2.15 -4.04 -10.60
N PHE A 129 -0.87 -4.11 -10.95
CA PHE A 129 -0.43 -4.56 -12.27
C PHE A 129 -0.87 -6.00 -12.55
N LYS A 130 -0.81 -6.89 -11.55
CA LYS A 130 -1.31 -8.26 -11.69
C LYS A 130 -2.81 -8.31 -11.96
N PHE A 131 -3.58 -7.50 -11.24
CA PHE A 131 -5.03 -7.39 -11.45
C PHE A 131 -5.35 -6.90 -12.87
N LEU A 132 -4.65 -5.86 -13.35
CA LEU A 132 -4.77 -5.35 -14.71
C LEU A 132 -4.40 -6.40 -15.77
N CYS A 133 -3.37 -7.20 -15.51
CA CYS A 133 -2.96 -8.27 -16.42
C CYS A 133 -4.01 -9.38 -16.57
N GLY A 134 -4.94 -9.51 -15.61
CA GLY A 134 -6.03 -10.49 -15.67
C GLY A 134 -6.88 -10.39 -16.95
N SER A 135 -7.02 -9.19 -17.51
CA SER A 135 -7.81 -8.93 -18.70
C SER A 135 -7.09 -9.19 -20.03
N LEU A 136 -5.81 -9.61 -20.01
CA LEU A 136 -4.98 -9.79 -21.21
C LEU A 136 -5.12 -11.17 -21.86
N VAL A 137 -4.67 -11.26 -23.13
CA VAL A 137 -4.67 -12.48 -23.94
C VAL A 137 -3.63 -13.50 -23.42
N LEU A 138 -3.98 -14.78 -23.55
CA LEU A 138 -3.42 -15.93 -22.83
C LEU A 138 -1.89 -16.15 -22.81
N PRO A 139 -1.09 -15.91 -23.87
CA PRO A 139 0.36 -16.18 -23.78
C PRO A 139 1.11 -15.04 -23.08
N ALA A 140 0.82 -13.78 -23.43
CA ALA A 140 1.42 -12.61 -22.77
C ALA A 140 1.03 -12.55 -21.29
N ARG A 141 -0.22 -12.91 -20.96
CA ARG A 141 -0.72 -12.95 -19.59
C ARG A 141 0.11 -13.85 -18.68
N LEU A 142 0.50 -15.03 -19.14
CA LEU A 142 1.24 -15.99 -18.31
C LEU A 142 2.66 -15.51 -18.00
N PHE A 143 3.33 -14.96 -19.00
CA PHE A 143 4.63 -14.33 -18.79
C PHE A 143 4.52 -13.17 -17.78
N LEU A 144 3.52 -12.31 -17.93
CA LEU A 144 3.31 -11.18 -17.02
C LEU A 144 2.98 -11.62 -15.59
N PHE A 145 2.21 -12.70 -15.41
CA PHE A 145 1.94 -13.22 -14.07
C PHE A 145 3.22 -13.72 -13.37
N HIS A 146 4.11 -14.40 -14.10
CA HIS A 146 5.41 -14.81 -13.56
C HIS A 146 6.39 -13.65 -13.37
N LEU A 147 6.34 -12.64 -14.23
CA LEU A 147 7.04 -11.36 -14.03
C LEU A 147 6.61 -10.71 -12.72
N VAL A 148 5.30 -10.62 -12.47
CA VAL A 148 4.83 -10.07 -11.19
C VAL A 148 5.25 -10.95 -10.02
N ASN A 149 5.18 -12.28 -10.15
CA ASN A 149 5.60 -13.18 -9.09
C ASN A 149 7.09 -12.99 -8.76
N GLY A 150 7.96 -12.85 -9.77
CA GLY A 150 9.37 -12.56 -9.57
C GLY A 150 9.59 -11.20 -8.91
N GLY A 151 8.81 -10.21 -9.32
CA GLY A 151 8.87 -8.87 -8.75
C GLY A 151 8.47 -8.84 -7.26
N LEU A 152 7.36 -9.50 -6.91
CA LEU A 152 6.91 -9.66 -5.53
C LEU A 152 7.87 -10.51 -4.69
N MET A 153 8.46 -11.56 -5.27
CA MET A 153 9.48 -12.37 -4.59
C MET A 153 10.69 -11.52 -4.20
N GLN A 154 11.23 -10.74 -5.15
CA GLN A 154 12.35 -9.83 -4.89
C GLN A 154 11.97 -8.73 -3.90
N LEU A 155 10.75 -8.19 -4.00
CA LEU A 155 10.25 -7.19 -3.07
C LEU A 155 10.22 -7.72 -1.63
N LEU A 156 9.68 -8.93 -1.43
CA LEU A 156 9.61 -9.56 -0.12
C LEU A 156 11.01 -9.90 0.43
N TRP A 157 11.93 -10.29 -0.45
CA TRP A 157 13.34 -10.51 -0.10
C TRP A 157 14.00 -9.23 0.41
N LEU A 158 13.83 -8.13 -0.33
CA LEU A 158 14.32 -6.81 0.06
C LEU A 158 13.70 -6.34 1.39
N TRP A 159 12.39 -6.55 1.56
CA TRP A 159 11.67 -6.21 2.79
C TRP A 159 12.19 -7.00 4.00
N ARG A 160 12.58 -8.26 3.82
CA ARG A 160 13.21 -9.07 4.88
C ARG A 160 14.61 -8.58 5.26
N SER A 161 15.37 -8.07 4.29
CA SER A 161 16.77 -7.66 4.48
C SER A 161 16.94 -6.31 5.20
N LEU A 162 15.85 -5.57 5.39
CA LEU A 162 15.87 -4.32 6.15
C LEU A 162 16.00 -4.62 7.64
N PRO A 163 16.86 -3.89 8.38
CA PRO A 163 16.92 -4.02 9.82
C PRO A 163 15.55 -3.67 10.41
N GLU A 164 14.96 -4.58 11.17
CA GLU A 164 13.85 -4.25 12.07
C GLU A 164 14.40 -3.27 13.10
N GLU A 165 14.13 -1.98 12.90
CA GLU A 165 14.45 -0.95 13.88
C GLU A 165 13.64 -1.27 15.15
N ARG A 166 14.37 -1.71 16.18
CA ARG A 166 13.85 -2.22 17.46
C ARG A 166 13.60 -1.09 18.43
#